data_AF-A0A965PYH3-F1
#
_entry.id   AF-A0A965PYH3-F1
#
_cell.length_a   1.000
_cell.length_b   1.000
_cell.length_c   1.000
_cell.angle_alpha   90.00
_cell.angle_beta   90.00
_cell.angle_gamma   90.00
#
_symmetry.space_group_name_H-M   'P 1'
#
loop_
_entity.id
_entity.type
_entity.pdbx_description
1 polymer ?
#
loop_
_entity_poly.entity_id
_entity_poly.type
_entity_poly.pdbx_seq_one_letter_code
_entity_poly.pdbx_strand_id
1 'polypeptide(L)' 'MSTINTNVGALKAQNALTVNARSMSASMEQLSTGTRINSAKDDAAGLAIGQN' A
#
# COMPACT_ATOMS: atom_id res chain seq x y z
N MET A 1 -11.00 -6.10 -36.68
CA MET A 1 -10.14 -6.40 -35.52
C MET A 1 -9.74 -5.08 -34.92
N SER A 2 -10.26 -4.72 -33.75
CA SER A 2 -9.80 -3.53 -33.05
C SER A 2 -8.34 -3.78 -32.68
N THR A 3 -7.43 -3.05 -33.31
CA THR A 3 -6.06 -2.87 -32.81
C THR A 3 -6.18 -2.19 -31.47
N ILE A 4 -6.40 -2.98 -30.42
CA ILE A 4 -6.37 -2.46 -29.06
C ILE A 4 -4.90 -2.10 -28.83
N ASN A 5 -4.58 -0.82 -28.93
CA ASN A 5 -3.28 -0.23 -28.60
C ASN A 5 -3.03 -0.27 -27.07
N THR A 6 -3.34 -1.40 -26.44
CA THR A 6 -3.03 -1.65 -25.04
C THR A 6 -1.60 -2.13 -24.97
N ASN A 7 -0.68 -1.22 -24.70
CA ASN A 7 0.69 -1.58 -24.35
C ASN A 7 0.66 -2.29 -22.98
N VAL A 8 0.55 -3.62 -23.00
CA VAL A 8 0.50 -4.47 -21.81
C VAL A 8 1.73 -4.25 -20.93
N GLY A 9 2.89 -3.93 -21.52
CA GLY A 9 4.11 -3.55 -20.80
C GLY A 9 3.92 -2.25 -20.00
N ALA A 10 3.35 -1.21 -20.64
CA ALA A 10 3.01 0.04 -19.97
C ALA A 10 1.96 -0.15 -18.87
N LEU A 11 0.94 -0.99 -19.08
CA LEU A 11 -0.05 -1.31 -18.04
C LEU A 11 0.55 -2.06 -16.85
N LYS A 12 1.48 -3.01 -17.09
CA LYS A 12 2.19 -3.70 -16.02
C LYS A 12 3.08 -2.73 -15.23
N ALA A 13 3.81 -1.86 -15.94
CA ALA A 13 4.60 -0.80 -15.32
C ALA A 13 3.73 0.15 -14.50
N GLN A 14 2.58 0.57 -15.04
CA GLN A 14 1.63 1.44 -14.34
C GLN A 14 1.09 0.78 -13.06
N ASN A 15 0.73 -0.51 -13.11
CA ASN A 15 0.30 -1.26 -11.93
C ASN A 15 1.42 -1.38 -10.89
N ALA A 16 2.65 -1.71 -11.31
CA ALA A 16 3.79 -1.78 -10.42
C ALA A 16 4.09 -0.42 -9.76
N LEU A 17 3.99 0.67 -10.53
CA LEU A 17 4.10 2.04 -10.01
C LEU A 17 3.00 2.37 -9.00
N THR A 18 1.75 1.97 -9.25
CA THR A 18 0.65 2.17 -8.30
C THR A 18 0.88 1.41 -6.99
N VAL A 19 1.37 0.17 -7.05
CA VAL A 19 1.71 -0.61 -5.85
C VAL A 19 2.88 0.04 -5.10
N ASN A 20 3.94 0.42 -5.81
CA ASN A 20 5.09 1.10 -5.21
C ASN A 20 4.72 2.44 -4.57
N ALA A 21 3.84 3.23 -5.20
CA ALA A 21 3.36 4.49 -4.65
C ALA A 21 2.57 4.28 -3.35
N ARG A 22 1.74 3.23 -3.26
CA ARG A 22 1.04 2.86 -2.02
C ARG A 22 2.02 2.43 -0.93
N SER A 23 3.01 1.60 -1.27
CA SER A 23 4.03 1.17 -0.31
C SER A 23 4.87 2.35 0.17
N MET A 24 5.26 3.25 -0.72
CA MET A 24 5.99 4.48 -0.38
C MET A 24 5.15 5.36 0.56
N SER A 25 3.86 5.55 0.26
CA SER A 25 2.96 6.32 1.13
C SER A 25 2.87 5.72 2.52
N ALA A 26 2.74 4.39 2.63
CA ALA A 26 2.70 3.71 3.93
C ALA A 26 4.03 3.84 4.69
N SER A 27 5.17 3.69 4.01
CA SER A 27 6.50 3.89 4.62
C SER A 27 6.69 5.33 5.10
N MET A 28 6.24 6.32 4.32
CA MET A 28 6.29 7.73 4.70
C MET A 28 5.39 8.03 5.89
N GLU A 29 4.21 7.42 5.95
CA GLU A 29 3.30 7.53 7.07
C GLU A 29 3.93 6.93 8.34
N GLN A 30 4.52 5.73 8.27
CA GLN A 30 5.25 5.09 9.37
C GLN A 30 6.46 5.90 9.84
N LEU A 31 7.20 6.49 8.90
CA LEU A 31 8.33 7.37 9.22
C LEU A 31 7.85 8.63 9.95
N SER A 32 6.72 9.20 9.51
CA SER A 32 6.14 10.40 10.11
C SER A 32 5.51 10.13 11.48
N THR A 33 4.90 8.96 11.70
CA THR A 33 4.30 8.60 12.99
C THR A 33 5.31 7.98 13.96
N GLY A 34 6.45 7.50 13.45
CA GLY A 34 7.48 6.82 14.23
C GLY A 34 7.06 5.43 14.72
N THR A 35 5.86 4.96 14.35
CA THR A 35 5.32 3.67 14.76
C THR A 35 5.30 2.72 13.57
N ARG A 36 5.88 1.53 13.77
CA ARG A 36 5.94 0.46 12.74
C ARG A 36 4.56 -0.07 12.35
N ILE A 37 3.56 0.11 13.22
CA ILE A 37 2.16 -0.28 13.03
C ILE A 37 1.37 1.00 12.82
N ASN A 38 0.75 1.13 11.65
CA ASN A 38 0.05 2.35 11.24
C ASN A 38 -1.37 2.10 10.74
N SER A 39 -1.82 0.84 10.74
CA SER A 39 -3.18 0.49 10.38
C SER A 39 -3.83 -0.31 11.52
N ALA A 40 -5.00 0.15 11.97
CA ALA A 40 -5.87 -0.59 12.89
C ALA A 40 -6.32 -1.95 12.32
N LYS A 41 -6.02 -2.23 11.04
CA LYS A 41 -6.26 -3.52 10.40
C LYS A 41 -5.19 -4.56 10.77
N ASP A 42 -3.96 -4.12 11.04
CA ASP A 42 -2.88 -4.97 11.59
C ASP A 42 -2.95 -5.05 13.13
N ASP A 43 -3.78 -4.21 13.76
CA ASP A 43 -3.82 -3.99 15.21
C ASP A 43 -5.13 -4.42 15.89
N ALA A 44 -5.95 -5.23 15.21
CA ALA A 44 -7.12 -5.85 15.85
C ALA A 44 -6.74 -6.71 17.08
N ALA A 45 -5.51 -7.23 17.11
CA ALA A 45 -4.96 -7.94 18.26
C ALA A 45 -4.32 -7.02 19.33
N GLY A 46 -3.67 -5.92 18.93
CA GLY A 46 -3.04 -4.99 19.87
C GLY A 46 -4.04 -4.12 20.64
N LEU A 47 -5.14 -3.70 20.00
CA LEU A 47 -6.23 -2.98 20.68
C LEU A 47 -7.01 -3.87 21.67
N ALA A 48 -7.03 -5.19 21.45
CA ALA A 48 -7.63 -6.15 22.38
C ALA A 48 -6.75 -6.37 23.62
N ILE A 49 -5.42 -6.29 23.48
CA ILE A 49 -4.46 -6.46 24.57
C ILE A 49 -4.27 -5.16 25.38
N GLY A 50 -4.45 -3.99 24.77
CA GLY A 50 -4.39 -2.69 25.45
C GLY A 50 -5.65 -2.31 26.25
N GLN A 51 -6.72 -3.11 26.19
CA GLN A 51 -7.98 -2.93 26.94
C GLN A 51 -8.08 -3.87 28.16
N ASN A 52 -6.96 -4.13 28.84
CA ASN A 52 -6.95 -4.71 30.19
C ASN A 52 -6.26 -3.76 31.16
#